data_AF-W0DJ77-F1
#
_entry.id   AF-W0DJ77-F1
#
_cell.length_a   1.000
_cell.length_b   1.000
_cell.length_c   1.000
_cell.angle_alpha   90.00
_cell.angle_beta   90.00
_cell.angle_gamma   90.00
#
_symmetry.space_group_name_H-M   'P 1'
#
loop_
_entity.id
_entity.type
_entity.pdbx_description
1 polymer ?
#
loop_
_entity_poly.entity_id
_entity_poly.type
_entity_poly.pdbx_seq_one_letter_code
_entity_poly.pdbx_strand_id
1 'polypeptide(L)' 'MEQIINLHVEKLPEGYYLATSDEVPGLVAQGRTVAETLEIARDVARRLIEARAERNESIGLRAAGDSFDYPLVVGG' A
#
# COMPACT_ATOMS: atom_id res chain seq x y z
N MET A 1 -14.77 6.29 -5.28
CA MET A 1 -14.51 5.01 -5.95
C MET A 1 -13.33 4.38 -5.23
N GLU A 2 -13.49 3.19 -4.69
CA GLU A 2 -12.43 2.51 -3.93
C GLU A 2 -11.56 1.71 -4.89
N GLN A 3 -10.24 1.80 -4.71
CA GLN A 3 -9.24 1.12 -5.52
C GLN A 3 -8.40 0.20 -4.65
N ILE A 4 -7.99 -0.93 -5.22
CA ILE A 4 -7.17 -1.94 -4.57
C ILE A 4 -5.73 -1.77 -5.05
N ILE A 5 -4.80 -1.82 -4.09
CA ILE A 5 -3.36 -1.86 -4.33
C ILE A 5 -2.80 -3.11 -3.66
N ASN A 6 -2.06 -3.92 -4.39
CA ASN A 6 -1.34 -5.05 -3.81
C ASN A 6 0.01 -4.59 -3.24
N LEU A 7 0.19 -4.81 -1.95
CA LEU A 7 1.44 -4.53 -1.25
C LEU A 7 2.26 -5.81 -1.13
N HIS A 8 3.55 -5.72 -1.45
CA HIS A 8 4.54 -6.67 -1.00
C HIS A 8 5.05 -6.20 0.37
N VAL A 9 4.96 -7.06 1.39
CA VAL A 9 5.43 -6.76 2.75
C VAL A 9 6.47 -7.79 3.15
N GLU A 10 7.66 -7.33 3.53
CA GLU A 10 8.76 -8.19 3.98
C GLU A 10 9.36 -7.69 5.30
N LYS A 11 9.92 -8.61 6.09
CA LYS A 11 10.66 -8.26 7.30
C LYS A 11 12.15 -8.16 6.98
N LEU A 12 12.71 -6.99 7.25
CA LEU A 12 14.12 -6.71 7.01
C LEU A 12 15.01 -7.25 8.15
N PRO A 13 16.30 -7.52 7.88
CA PRO A 13 17.26 -7.98 8.88
C PRO A 13 17.40 -7.05 10.10
N GLU A 14 17.14 -5.76 9.91
CA GLU A 14 17.20 -4.72 10.95
C GLU A 14 15.97 -4.74 11.88
N GLY A 15 15.00 -5.62 11.62
CA GLY A 15 13.85 -5.86 12.50
C GLY A 15 12.57 -5.09 12.14
N TYR A 16 12.58 -4.30 11.07
CA TYR A 16 11.41 -3.56 10.58
C TYR A 16 10.68 -4.30 9.47
N TYR A 17 9.44 -3.91 9.21
CA TYR A 17 8.67 -4.34 8.05
C TYR A 17 8.70 -3.27 6.97
N LEU A 18 9.04 -3.65 5.75
CA LEU A 18 9.03 -2.83 4.55
C LEU A 18 7.82 -3.21 3.70
N ALA A 19 7.07 -2.20 3.23
CA ALA A 19 6.01 -2.36 2.25
C ALA A 19 6.33 -1.61 0.95
N THR A 20 6.21 -2.31 -0.17
CA THR A 20 6.38 -1.78 -1.52
C THR A 20 5.24 -2.24 -2.43
N SER A 21 5.08 -1.61 -3.60
CA SER A 21 4.09 -2.05 -4.60
C SER A 21 4.57 -1.77 -6.01
N ASP A 22 4.47 -2.78 -6.88
CA ASP A 22 4.73 -2.63 -8.32
C ASP A 22 3.62 -1.82 -9.03
N GLU A 23 2.41 -1.82 -8.45
CA GLU A 23 1.25 -1.11 -9.01
C GLU A 23 1.35 0.41 -8.78
N VAL A 24 2.02 0.83 -7.70
CA VAL A 24 2.24 2.24 -7.36
C VAL A 24 3.73 2.54 -7.23
N PRO A 25 4.42 2.86 -8.34
CA PRO A 25 5.85 3.16 -8.29
C PRO A 25 6.16 4.33 -7.34
N GLY A 26 7.18 4.14 -6.51
CA GLY A 26 7.56 5.08 -5.45
C GLY A 26 6.85 4.84 -4.11
N LEU A 27 5.91 3.89 -4.03
CA LEU A 27 5.34 3.46 -2.76
C LEU A 27 6.38 2.67 -1.99
N VAL A 28 6.89 3.29 -0.92
CA VAL A 28 7.78 2.67 0.06
C VAL A 28 7.33 3.12 1.44
N ALA A 29 7.04 2.17 2.32
CA ALA A 29 6.63 2.43 3.69
C ALA A 29 7.32 1.46 4.64
N GLN A 30 7.69 1.93 5.83
CA GLN A 30 8.40 1.12 6.81
C GLN A 30 7.84 1.35 8.21
N GLY A 31 7.71 0.28 8.99
CA GLY A 31 7.17 0.30 10.36
C GLY A 31 7.76 -0.82 11.20
N ARG A 32 7.54 -0.78 12.51
CA ARG A 32 8.00 -1.79 13.48
C ARG A 32 7.09 -3.01 13.50
N THR A 33 5.82 -2.83 13.15
CA THR A 33 4.83 -3.91 13.04
C THR A 33 4.20 -3.90 11.65
N VAL A 34 3.63 -5.04 11.23
CA VAL A 34 2.91 -5.11 9.95
C VAL A 34 1.75 -4.11 9.92
N ALA A 35 0.99 -4.00 11.02
CA ALA A 35 -0.15 -3.09 11.11
C ALA A 35 0.28 -1.62 10.91
N GLU A 36 1.33 -1.18 11.62
CA GLU A 36 1.90 0.15 11.46
C GLU A 36 2.41 0.38 10.02
N THR A 37 3.12 -0.59 9.44
CA THR A 37 3.61 -0.50 8.05
C THR A 37 2.46 -0.33 7.07
N LEU A 38 1.33 -1.04 7.25
CA LEU A 38 0.15 -0.92 6.41
C LEU A 38 -0.54 0.45 6.55
N GLU A 39 -0.57 1.02 7.76
CA GLU A 39 -1.10 2.38 7.97
C GLU A 39 -0.26 3.44 7.26
N ILE A 40 1.06 3.33 7.33
CA ILE A 40 1.98 4.23 6.64
C ILE A 40 1.85 4.05 5.12
N ALA A 41 1.80 2.80 4.64
CA ALA A 41 1.64 2.50 3.22
C ALA A 41 0.37 3.11 2.63
N ARG A 42 -0.74 3.12 3.40
CA ARG A 42 -2.01 3.74 3.00
C ARG A 42 -1.87 5.25 2.76
N ASP A 43 -1.25 5.98 3.68
CA ASP A 43 -1.08 7.43 3.51
C ASP A 43 -0.11 7.76 2.37
N VAL A 44 1.00 6.99 2.25
CA VAL A 44 1.94 7.13 1.13
C VAL A 44 1.26 6.88 -0.22
N ALA A 45 0.48 5.80 -0.35
CA ALA A 45 -0.26 5.47 -1.56
C ALA A 45 -1.20 6.61 -1.99
N ARG A 46 -1.98 7.13 -1.04
CA ARG A 46 -2.91 8.25 -1.29
C ARG A 46 -2.18 9.46 -1.86
N ARG A 47 -1.08 9.89 -1.21
CA ARG A 47 -0.30 11.06 -1.66
C ARG A 47 0.31 10.85 -3.05
N LEU A 48 0.79 9.64 -3.36
CA LEU A 48 1.36 9.32 -4.67
C LEU A 48 0.31 9.33 -5.78
N ILE A 49 -0.90 8.84 -5.50
CA ILE A 49 -2.02 8.87 -6.45
C ILE A 49 -2.46 10.30 -6.70
N GLU A 50 -2.64 11.10 -5.64
CA GLU A 50 -3.00 12.52 -5.74
C GLU A 50 -1.97 13.30 -6.58
N ALA A 51 -0.69 13.16 -6.27
CA ALA A 51 0.38 13.85 -7.00
C ALA A 51 0.47 13.45 -8.48
N ARG A 52 0.12 12.21 -8.83
CA ARG A 52 0.07 11.75 -10.24
C ARG A 52 -1.17 12.29 -10.95
N ALA A 53 -2.32 12.28 -10.29
CA ALA A 53 -3.55 12.85 -10.85
C ALA A 53 -3.38 14.33 -11.21
N GLU A 54 -2.66 15.11 -10.39
CA GLU A 54 -2.31 16.51 -10.68
C GLU A 54 -1.50 16.69 -11.98
N ARG A 55 -0.72 15.67 -12.37
CA ARG A 55 0.06 15.66 -13.63
C ARG A 55 -0.70 15.04 -14.79
N ASN A 56 -1.98 14.69 -14.62
CA ASN A 56 -2.74 13.84 -15.54
C ASN A 56 -2.11 12.43 -15.75
N GLU A 57 -1.25 12.05 -14.80
CA GLU A 57 -0.70 10.73 -14.46
C GLU A 57 -1.77 9.73 -13.99
N SER A 58 -2.41 8.91 -14.85
CA SER A 58 -3.32 7.86 -14.33
C SER A 58 -2.57 6.57 -13.99
N ILE A 59 -2.86 6.00 -12.80
CA ILE A 59 -2.45 4.63 -12.45
C ILE A 59 -3.65 3.72 -12.71
N GLY A 60 -3.46 2.67 -13.50
CA GLY A 60 -4.47 1.65 -13.78
C GLY A 60 -4.71 0.72 -12.59
N LEU A 61 -5.18 1.25 -11.47
CA LEU A 61 -5.52 0.47 -10.28
C LEU A 61 -6.87 -0.24 -10.46
N ARG A 62 -6.97 -1.44 -9.90
CA ARG A 62 -8.21 -2.21 -9.91
C ARG A 62 -9.22 -1.55 -8.96
N ALA A 63 -10.47 -1.44 -9.38
CA ALA A 63 -11.55 -1.07 -8.48
C ALA A 63 -11.80 -2.20 -7.47
N ALA A 64 -12.28 -1.85 -6.27
CA ALA A 64 -12.84 -2.85 -5.37
C ALA A 64 -14.09 -3.47 -6.02
N GLY A 65 -14.11 -4.80 -6.15
CA GLY A 65 -15.27 -5.54 -6.61
C GLY A 65 -16.25 -5.81 -5.46
N ASP A 66 -17.41 -6.38 -5.79
CA ASP A 66 -18.44 -6.72 -4.79
C ASP A 66 -18.00 -7.85 -3.82
N SER A 67 -16.97 -8.63 -4.19
CA SER A 67 -16.41 -9.71 -3.39
C SER A 67 -14.91 -9.87 -3.66
N PHE A 68 -14.10 -9.94 -2.60
CA PHE A 68 -12.66 -10.22 -2.68
C PHE A 68 -12.14 -10.78 -1.35
N ASP A 69 -11.07 -11.56 -1.41
CA ASP A 69 -10.36 -12.03 -0.23
C ASP A 69 -9.42 -10.94 0.29
N TYR A 70 -9.44 -10.70 1.60
CA TYR A 70 -8.58 -9.72 2.25
C TYR A 70 -7.82 -10.37 3.40
N PRO A 71 -6.48 -10.57 3.28
CA PRO A 71 -5.69 -11.09 4.39
C PRO A 71 -5.66 -10.06 5.52
N LEU A 72 -6.33 -10.38 6.63
CA LEU A 72 -6.37 -9.52 7.81
C LEU A 72 -5.20 -9.84 8.74
N VAL A 73 -4.42 -8.81 9.06
CA VAL A 73 -3.37 -8.88 10.07
C VAL A 73 -3.99 -8.67 11.44
N VAL A 74 -3.84 -9.65 12.32
CA VAL A 74 -4.36 -9.60 13.70
C VAL A 74 -3.18 -9.56 14.66
N GLY A 75 -3.15 -8.57 15.55
CA GLY A 75 -2.18 -8.46 16.63
C GLY A 75 -2.81 -8.85 17.97
N GLY A 76 -2.05 -9.55 18.81
CA GLY A 76 -2.38 -9.80 20.21
C GLY A 76 -1.76 -8.78 21.14
#